data_AF-W4HBU4-F1
#
_entry.id   AF-W4HBU4-F1
#
_cell.length_a   1.000
_cell.length_b   1.000
_cell.length_c   1.000
_cell.angle_alpha   90.00
_cell.angle_beta   90.00
_cell.angle_gamma   90.00
#
_symmetry.space_group_name_H-M   'P 1'
#
loop_
_entity.id
_entity.type
_entity.pdbx_description
1 polymer ?
#
loop_
_entity_poly.entity_id
_entity_poly.type
_entity_poly.pdbx_seq_one_letter_code
_entity_poly.pdbx_strand_id
1 'polypeptide(L)'
;MIRAPSPASATLTTKDDVTMVFAGAAKFARYYFDREPVVVLATALGAVGVLAPLVVVPIRRSLGYPTDQYDGPIIPDSLKPKQN
;
A
#
# COMPACT_ATOMS: atom_id res chain seq x y z
N MET A 1 -44.22 -28.53 -21.97
CA MET A 1 -43.89 -27.51 -20.96
C MET A 1 -42.42 -27.66 -20.61
N ILE A 2 -41.54 -26.92 -21.27
CA ILE A 2 -40.07 -27.02 -21.11
C ILE A 2 -39.66 -25.94 -20.10
N ARG A 3 -39.29 -26.35 -18.89
CA ARG A 3 -38.78 -25.44 -17.85
C ARG A 3 -37.36 -25.03 -18.24
N ALA A 4 -37.14 -23.76 -18.55
CA ALA A 4 -35.79 -23.21 -18.74
C ALA A 4 -34.99 -23.37 -17.42
N PRO A 5 -33.69 -23.72 -17.47
CA PRO A 5 -32.85 -23.67 -16.29
C PRO A 5 -32.74 -22.20 -15.85
N SER A 6 -33.20 -21.90 -14.63
CA SER A 6 -32.95 -20.63 -13.95
C SER A 6 -31.45 -20.37 -13.98
N PRO A 7 -30.97 -19.15 -14.33
CA PRO A 7 -29.57 -18.83 -14.12
C PRO A 7 -29.33 -18.97 -12.62
N ALA A 8 -28.59 -20.00 -12.23
CA ALA A 8 -28.08 -20.09 -10.87
C ALA A 8 -27.30 -18.80 -10.65
N SER A 9 -27.81 -17.92 -9.78
CA SER A 9 -27.09 -16.75 -9.31
C SER A 9 -25.81 -17.30 -8.68
N ALA A 10 -24.70 -17.26 -9.44
CA ALA A 10 -23.42 -17.69 -8.94
C ALA A 10 -23.05 -16.72 -7.82
N THR A 11 -23.16 -17.20 -6.57
CA THR A 11 -22.66 -16.50 -5.41
C THR A 11 -21.15 -16.41 -5.56
N LEU A 12 -20.67 -15.29 -6.10
CA LEU A 12 -19.25 -14.98 -6.19
C LEU A 12 -18.67 -15.05 -4.78
N THR A 13 -17.62 -15.86 -4.62
CA THR A 13 -16.96 -16.00 -3.32
C THR A 13 -15.97 -14.85 -3.16
N THR A 14 -15.70 -14.43 -1.92
CA THR A 14 -14.72 -13.37 -1.64
C THR A 14 -13.35 -13.62 -2.28
N LYS A 15 -12.97 -14.88 -2.47
CA LYS A 15 -11.73 -15.26 -3.15
C LYS A 15 -11.77 -14.89 -4.65
N ASP A 16 -12.93 -15.07 -5.29
CA ASP A 16 -13.13 -14.76 -6.70
C ASP A 16 -13.09 -13.24 -6.92
N ASP A 17 -13.70 -12.47 -6.02
CA ASP A 17 -13.66 -11.01 -6.05
C ASP A 17 -12.23 -10.48 -5.91
N VAL A 18 -11.49 -10.99 -4.93
CA VAL A 18 -10.08 -10.61 -4.71
C VAL A 18 -9.24 -10.95 -5.94
N THR A 19 -9.43 -12.14 -6.51
CA THR A 19 -8.70 -12.57 -7.71
C THR A 19 -9.01 -11.67 -8.91
N MET A 20 -10.28 -11.28 -9.10
CA MET A 20 -10.68 -10.36 -10.17
C MET A 20 -10.11 -8.96 -9.99
N VAL A 21 -10.07 -8.43 -8.76
CA VAL A 21 -9.46 -7.12 -8.46
C VAL A 21 -7.98 -7.13 -8.79
N PHE A 22 -7.23 -8.16 -8.34
CA PHE A 22 -5.81 -8.27 -8.65
C PHE A 22 -5.54 -8.46 -10.15
N ALA A 23 -6.33 -9.29 -10.83
CA ALA A 23 -6.21 -9.47 -12.28
C ALA A 23 -6.53 -8.18 -13.06
N GLY A 24 -7.54 -7.41 -12.61
CA GLY A 24 -7.89 -6.11 -13.16
C GLY A 24 -6.77 -5.09 -12.96
N ALA A 25 -6.25 -4.99 -11.73
CA ALA A 25 -5.14 -4.08 -11.40
C ALA A 25 -3.87 -4.42 -12.19
N ALA A 26 -3.54 -5.70 -12.37
CA ALA A 26 -2.38 -6.12 -13.16
C ALA A 26 -2.52 -5.75 -14.64
N LYS A 27 -3.70 -5.95 -15.24
CA LYS A 27 -3.97 -5.54 -16.62
C LYS A 27 -3.92 -4.02 -16.79
N PHE A 28 -4.50 -3.29 -15.84
CA PHE A 28 -4.44 -1.82 -15.80
C PHE A 28 -3.00 -1.34 -15.72
N ALA A 29 -2.22 -1.85 -14.77
CA ALA A 29 -0.82 -1.48 -14.60
C ALA A 29 -0.03 -1.72 -15.89
N ARG A 30 -0.15 -2.92 -16.49
CA ARG A 30 0.54 -3.25 -17.75
C ARG A 30 0.16 -2.29 -18.88
N TYR A 31 -1.12 -2.01 -19.05
CA TYR A 31 -1.62 -1.11 -20.08
C TYR A 31 -1.06 0.31 -19.96
N TYR A 32 -0.98 0.85 -18.74
CA TYR A 32 -0.44 2.20 -18.51
C TYR A 32 1.10 2.24 -18.54
N PHE A 33 1.77 1.17 -18.09
CA PHE A 33 3.22 1.06 -18.20
C PHE A 33 3.69 1.10 -19.66
N ASP A 34 2.96 0.44 -20.56
CA ASP A 34 3.31 0.40 -21.99
C ASP A 34 3.11 1.76 -22.69
N ARG A 35 2.29 2.67 -22.14
CA ARG A 35 1.95 3.96 -22.74
C ARG A 35 2.66 5.15 -22.12
N GLU A 36 2.68 5.19 -20.80
CA GLU A 36 3.18 6.33 -20.02
C GLU A 36 4.09 5.82 -18.89
N PRO A 37 5.22 5.15 -19.23
CA PRO A 37 6.06 4.48 -18.24
C PRO A 37 6.59 5.44 -17.17
N VAL A 38 6.86 6.69 -17.56
CA VAL A 38 7.36 7.72 -16.64
C VAL A 38 6.32 8.10 -15.58
N VAL A 39 5.04 8.22 -15.96
CA VAL A 39 3.96 8.60 -15.02
C VAL A 39 3.70 7.48 -14.03
N VAL A 40 3.66 6.23 -14.50
CA VAL A 40 3.45 5.07 -13.63
C VAL A 40 4.62 4.92 -12.67
N LEU A 41 5.86 5.05 -13.15
CA LEU A 41 7.05 4.98 -12.30
C LEU A 41 7.07 6.13 -11.28
N ALA A 42 6.76 7.37 -11.69
CA ALA A 42 6.71 8.51 -10.78
C ALA A 42 5.65 8.31 -9.69
N THR A 43 4.48 7.78 -10.06
CA THR A 43 3.41 7.47 -9.10
C THR A 43 3.84 6.37 -8.13
N ALA A 44 4.47 5.30 -8.63
CA ALA A 44 4.98 4.22 -7.80
C ALA A 44 6.05 4.71 -6.83
N LEU A 45 7.02 5.51 -7.31
CA LEU A 45 8.07 6.10 -6.48
C LEU A 45 7.49 7.08 -5.44
N GLY A 46 6.51 7.90 -5.83
CA GLY A 46 5.79 8.78 -4.91
C GLY A 46 5.07 8.01 -3.81
N ALA A 47 4.34 6.94 -4.18
CA ALA A 47 3.66 6.08 -3.23
C ALA A 47 4.64 5.40 -2.26
N VAL A 48 5.77 4.89 -2.76
CA VAL A 48 6.84 4.34 -1.92
C VAL A 48 7.40 5.40 -0.98
N GLY A 49 7.67 6.62 -1.46
CA GLY A 49 8.20 7.71 -0.64
C GLY A 49 7.27 8.10 0.52
N VAL A 50 5.96 8.16 0.27
CA VAL A 50 4.95 8.50 1.30
C VAL A 50 4.72 7.35 2.27
N LEU A 51 4.74 6.10 1.80
CA LEU A 51 4.48 4.92 2.65
C LEU A 51 5.72 4.42 3.38
N ALA A 52 6.92 4.72 2.88
CA ALA A 52 8.17 4.23 3.46
C ALA A 52 8.32 4.55 4.95
N PRO A 53 8.05 5.78 5.46
CA PRO A 53 8.18 6.07 6.89
C PRO A 53 7.30 5.19 7.78
N LEU A 54 6.10 4.80 7.31
CA LEU A 54 5.18 3.95 8.09
C LEU A 54 5.71 2.53 8.29
N VAL A 55 6.56 2.04 7.38
CA VAL A 55 7.08 0.67 7.41
C VAL A 55 8.54 0.63 7.82
N VAL A 56 9.37 1.54 7.31
CA VAL A 56 10.81 1.59 7.55
C VAL A 56 11.12 1.96 9.00
N VAL A 57 10.41 2.93 9.59
CA VAL A 57 10.65 3.35 10.98
C VAL A 57 10.46 2.20 11.98
N PRO A 58 9.30 1.49 12.03
CA PRO A 58 9.12 0.40 12.98
C PRO A 58 10.12 -0.74 12.75
N ILE A 59 10.46 -1.05 11.49
CA ILE A 59 11.50 -2.04 11.18
C ILE A 59 12.85 -1.60 11.76
N ARG A 60 13.29 -0.36 11.49
CA ARG A 60 14.56 0.15 11.99
C ARG A 60 14.63 0.20 13.52
N ARG A 61 13.52 0.55 14.19
CA ARG A 61 13.42 0.48 15.66
C ARG A 61 13.56 -0.94 16.18
N SER A 62 12.91 -1.92 15.54
CA SER A 62 13.01 -3.33 15.94
C SER A 62 14.42 -3.91 15.82
N LEU A 63 15.24 -3.34 14.92
CA LEU A 63 16.63 -3.71 14.71
C LEU A 63 17.62 -2.89 15.55
N GLY A 64 17.14 -1.95 16.37
CA GLY A 64 17.97 -1.10 17.22
C GLY A 64 18.74 0.00 16.47
N TYR A 65 18.34 0.34 15.23
CA TYR A 65 18.96 1.43 14.48
C TYR A 65 18.39 2.80 14.89
N PRO A 66 19.21 3.87 14.85
CA PRO A 66 18.74 5.22 15.15
C PRO A 66 17.72 5.71 14.11
N THR A 67 16.57 6.19 14.57
CA THR A 67 15.45 6.70 13.76
C THR A 67 15.24 8.21 13.87
N ASP A 68 16.24 8.95 14.35
CA ASP A 68 16.20 10.39 14.63
C ASP A 68 15.81 11.24 13.40
N GLN A 69 16.09 10.74 12.20
CA GLN A 69 15.70 11.35 10.92
C GLN A 69 14.18 11.36 10.69
N TYR A 70 13.43 10.54 11.43
CA TYR A 70 11.98 10.41 11.36
C TYR A 70 11.29 10.86 12.66
N ASP A 71 11.94 10.65 13.81
CA ASP A 71 11.40 10.99 15.14
C ASP A 71 11.69 12.44 15.58
N GLY A 72 12.50 13.16 14.82
CA GLY A 72 13.02 14.47 15.20
C GLY A 72 14.22 14.36 16.13
N PRO A 73 14.84 15.51 16.50
CA PRO A 73 16.02 15.51 17.36
C PRO A 73 15.73 14.78 18.67
N ILE A 74 16.57 13.81 19.04
CA ILE A 74 16.56 13.27 20.40
C ILE A 74 17.08 14.39 21.31
N ILE A 75 16.14 15.19 21.84
CA ILE A 75 16.45 16.22 22.81
C ILE A 75 16.79 15.49 24.13
N PRO A 76 17.99 15.67 24.71
CA PRO A 76 18.33 15.10 26.01
C PRO A 76 17.32 15.58 27.04
N ASP A 77 16.98 14.75 28.02
CA ASP A 77 15.90 15.03 28.97
C ASP A 77 16.08 16.35 29.73
N SER A 78 17.33 16.84 29.85
CA SER A 78 17.67 18.14 30.43
C SER A 78 17.18 19.36 29.63
N LEU A 79 16.88 19.20 28.34
CA LEU A 79 16.48 20.27 27.42
C LEU A 79 15.01 20.15 26.97
N LYS A 80 14.29 19.10 27.40
CA LYS A 80 12.86 18.99 27.10
C LYS A 80 12.09 20.07 27.88
N PRO A 81 11.24 20.88 27.24
CA PRO A 81 10.42 21.85 27.96
C PRO A 81 9.53 21.08 28.94
N LYS A 82 9.52 21.50 30.21
CA LYS A 82 8.57 20.96 31.20
C LYS A 82 7.16 21.22 30.68
N GLN A 83 6.46 20.17 30.27
CA GLN A 83 5.02 20.23 30.11
C GLN A 83 4.43 20.46 31.50
N ASN A 84 3.87 21.65 31.71
CA ASN A 84 3.03 21.98 32.85
C ASN A 84 1.65 21.34 32.71
#